data_AF-A0A8J5JWQ1-F1
#
_entry.id   AF-A0A8J5JWQ1-F1
#
_cell.length_a   1.000
_cell.length_b   1.000
_cell.length_c   1.000
_cell.angle_alpha   90.00
_cell.angle_beta   90.00
_cell.angle_gamma   90.00
#
_symmetry.space_group_name_H-M   'P 1'
#
loop_
_entity.id
_entity.type
_entity.pdbx_description
1 polymer ?
#
loop_
_entity_poly.entity_id
_entity_poly.type
_entity_poly.pdbx_seq_one_letter_code
_entity_poly.pdbx_strand_id
1 'polypeptide(L)'
;NTRILRSGLVNIKCEDSSITSPHLTLLHLTSNNQLTPTVQQHSSVGLQVTMARQQEAGQDIRELMNSLGLSGFWSYSRIRTRSRTALDGIGTADKELINDMIVPLLHQWTKANALFKPPVINQCRTIELKLTKLWHKAVETSLGKRENNSHIDCGCPRGKKIPVLELEFIKAQRTKAEGQGSMQMGSIDYSETKKQIANAKKREQIREREQKKKMKSEEAIQREEELCQDVYHFFDIGRLFVSFKKSSPINVNATKLSELVDLSLEVLEPPLTTSLTSQELRNLKETPMQVPKWPSHTQSVERCVKMVTEAAGYVYSHERRE
;
A
#
# COMPACT_ATOMS: atom_id res chain seq x y z
N ASN A 1 24.80 -6.82 69.78
CA ASN A 1 25.49 -5.75 69.03
C ASN A 1 24.58 -5.18 67.97
N THR A 2 23.98 -4.06 68.34
CA THR A 2 23.13 -3.14 67.59
C THR A 2 23.91 -2.44 66.47
N ARG A 3 23.29 -2.24 65.30
CA ARG A 3 23.08 -0.89 64.75
C ARG A 3 22.19 -0.91 63.50
N ILE A 4 20.99 -0.37 63.72
CA ILE A 4 20.11 0.26 62.75
C ILE A 4 20.84 1.51 62.23
N LEU A 5 20.86 1.73 60.92
CA LEU A 5 21.07 3.06 60.35
C LEU A 5 19.94 3.36 59.36
N ARG A 6 18.99 4.17 59.86
CA ARG A 6 18.07 5.00 59.09
C ARG A 6 18.89 6.17 58.52
N SER A 7 18.83 6.41 57.21
CA SER A 7 19.14 7.72 56.65
C SER A 7 17.81 8.43 56.37
N GLY A 8 17.55 9.48 57.15
CA GLY A 8 16.45 10.40 56.94
C GLY A 8 16.78 11.36 55.81
N LEU A 9 15.82 11.57 54.91
CA LEU A 9 15.81 12.69 53.98
C LEU A 9 15.30 13.92 54.74
N VAL A 10 16.17 14.91 54.92
CA VAL A 10 15.79 16.24 55.40
C VAL A 10 15.35 17.05 54.20
N ASN A 11 14.09 17.51 54.24
CA ASN A 11 13.50 18.36 53.23
C ASN A 11 13.89 19.81 53.57
N ILE A 12 14.85 20.38 52.84
CA ILE A 12 15.19 21.80 52.95
C ILE A 12 14.42 22.54 51.86
N LYS A 13 13.42 23.28 52.30
CA LYS A 13 12.69 24.29 51.54
C LYS A 13 13.62 25.50 51.42
N CYS A 14 14.06 25.84 50.21
CA CYS A 14 14.67 27.15 49.92
C CYS A 14 13.72 27.90 48.99
N GLU A 15 13.14 28.98 49.53
CA GLU A 15 12.39 30.00 48.82
C GLU A 15 13.38 31.03 48.25
N ASP A 16 13.09 31.49 47.03
CA ASP A 16 13.47 32.73 46.35
C ASP A 16 14.94 33.19 46.35
N SER A 17 15.57 33.15 45.18
CA SER A 17 16.01 34.39 44.46
C SER A 17 16.86 34.07 43.21
N SER A 18 16.34 34.50 42.06
CA SER A 18 17.00 35.16 40.93
C SER A 18 18.49 34.90 40.59
N ILE A 19 18.74 34.61 39.31
CA ILE A 19 19.91 34.93 38.46
C ILE A 19 20.85 33.76 38.06
N THR A 20 20.80 33.49 36.74
CA THR A 20 21.77 32.92 35.79
C THR A 20 22.40 31.54 35.99
N SER A 21 22.04 30.63 35.06
CA SER A 21 22.78 29.52 34.44
C SER A 21 24.01 28.94 35.17
N PRO A 22 23.97 27.70 35.68
CA PRO A 22 25.15 27.04 36.19
C PRO A 22 25.91 26.32 35.07
N HIS A 23 27.14 26.76 34.80
CA HIS A 23 28.18 25.91 34.24
C HIS A 23 28.56 24.87 35.31
N LEU A 24 28.27 23.60 35.06
CA LEU A 24 28.67 22.47 35.92
C LEU A 24 30.19 22.28 35.85
N THR A 25 30.92 22.74 36.87
CA THR A 25 32.33 22.42 37.06
C THR A 25 32.44 21.28 38.06
N LEU A 26 32.86 20.11 37.59
CA LEU A 26 33.02 18.90 38.38
C LEU A 26 34.44 18.91 39.01
N LEU A 27 34.53 19.18 40.31
CA LEU A 27 35.80 19.12 41.05
C LEU A 27 35.95 17.73 41.69
N HIS A 28 36.97 16.98 41.27
CA HIS A 28 37.41 15.76 41.95
C HIS A 28 38.43 16.12 43.05
N LEU A 29 38.15 15.69 44.28
CA LEU A 29 39.10 15.73 45.40
C LEU A 29 40.08 14.55 45.26
N THR A 30 41.38 14.84 45.15
CA THR A 30 42.45 13.88 45.35
C THR A 30 43.15 14.15 46.68
N SER A 31 43.70 13.10 47.32
CA SER A 31 44.03 13.06 48.74
C SER A 31 45.20 13.94 49.22
N ASN A 32 45.80 14.75 48.35
CA ASN A 32 46.97 15.57 48.71
C ASN A 32 46.70 17.01 48.27
N ASN A 33 46.19 17.82 49.19
CA ASN A 33 45.81 19.24 49.04
C ASN A 33 46.87 20.13 48.34
N GLN A 34 46.95 20.09 47.01
CA GLN A 34 47.57 21.13 46.17
C GLN A 34 46.79 21.28 44.86
N LEU A 35 46.40 22.52 44.55
CA LEU A 35 45.71 22.89 43.32
C LEU A 35 46.75 23.26 42.24
N THR A 36 46.79 22.51 41.13
CA THR A 36 47.44 22.95 39.89
C THR A 36 46.45 22.83 38.72
N PRO A 37 46.33 23.85 37.85
CA PRO A 37 45.46 23.78 36.69
C PRO A 37 46.15 23.02 35.55
N THR A 38 45.70 21.80 35.28
CA THR A 38 46.10 21.03 34.10
C THR A 38 45.09 21.27 32.98
N VAL A 39 45.49 21.99 31.94
CA VAL A 39 44.73 22.16 30.70
C VAL A 39 44.81 20.85 29.91
N GLN A 40 43.75 20.04 29.93
CA GLN A 40 43.61 18.89 29.03
C GLN A 40 43.09 19.37 27.66
N GLN A 41 43.96 19.36 26.65
CA GLN A 41 43.55 19.38 25.25
C GLN A 41 43.03 17.98 24.87
N HIS A 42 41.73 17.85 24.65
CA HIS A 42 41.18 16.65 24.01
C HIS A 42 41.44 16.72 22.51
N SER A 43 42.33 15.84 22.04
CA SER A 43 42.65 15.61 20.63
C SER A 43 41.54 14.85 19.91
N SER A 44 41.25 15.26 18.67
CA SER A 44 40.13 14.84 17.83
C SER A 44 40.27 13.45 17.18
N VAL A 45 40.92 12.49 17.84
CA VAL A 45 41.25 11.19 17.22
C VAL A 45 40.13 10.15 17.42
N GLY A 46 39.27 10.31 18.44
CA GLY A 46 38.18 9.36 18.73
C GLY A 46 36.98 9.39 17.77
N LEU A 47 36.77 10.50 17.04
CA LEU A 47 35.64 10.67 16.12
C LEU A 47 35.88 10.04 14.74
N GLN A 48 37.14 9.88 14.30
CA GLN A 48 37.42 9.33 12.98
C GLN A 48 37.30 7.79 12.94
N VAL A 49 37.63 7.11 14.05
CA VAL A 49 37.56 5.64 14.12
C VAL A 49 36.11 5.12 14.18
N THR A 50 35.18 5.91 14.72
CA THR A 50 33.75 5.55 14.78
C THR A 50 33.02 5.79 13.46
N MET A 51 33.41 6.81 12.69
CA MET A 51 32.85 7.03 11.34
C MET A 51 33.32 5.99 10.31
N ALA A 52 34.58 5.53 10.40
CA ALA A 52 35.09 4.49 9.50
C ALA A 52 34.36 3.15 9.70
N ARG A 53 34.10 2.74 10.94
CA ARG A 53 33.33 1.51 11.25
C ARG A 53 31.86 1.58 10.84
N GLN A 54 31.25 2.76 10.83
CA GLN A 54 29.87 2.93 10.34
C GLN A 54 29.78 2.86 8.79
N GLN A 55 30.84 3.25 8.07
CA GLN A 55 30.87 3.14 6.61
C GLN A 55 31.05 1.69 6.14
N GLU A 56 31.91 0.91 6.79
CA GLU A 56 32.11 -0.51 6.47
C GLU A 56 30.85 -1.34 6.72
N ALA A 57 30.18 -1.17 7.87
CA ALA A 57 28.91 -1.85 8.14
C ALA A 57 27.79 -1.46 7.16
N GLY A 58 27.86 -0.24 6.59
CA GLY A 58 26.92 0.22 5.57
C GLY A 58 27.16 -0.37 4.17
N GLN A 59 28.38 -0.82 3.87
CA GLN A 59 28.72 -1.48 2.61
C GLN A 59 28.29 -2.95 2.60
N ASP A 60 28.54 -3.70 3.67
CA ASP A 60 28.16 -5.11 3.77
C ASP A 60 26.63 -5.31 3.68
N ILE A 61 25.86 -4.45 4.34
CA ILE A 61 24.39 -4.51 4.27
C ILE A 61 23.89 -4.15 2.86
N ARG A 62 24.61 -3.28 2.13
CA ARG A 62 24.25 -2.91 0.76
C ARG A 62 24.49 -4.05 -0.22
N GLU A 63 25.59 -4.78 -0.08
CA GLU A 63 25.86 -5.98 -0.90
C GLU A 63 24.88 -7.11 -0.60
N LEU A 64 24.60 -7.37 0.68
CA LEU A 64 23.60 -8.35 1.11
C LEU A 64 22.22 -8.02 0.51
N MET A 65 21.76 -6.77 0.56
CA MET A 65 20.45 -6.40 0.04
C MET A 65 20.37 -6.33 -1.49
N ASN A 66 21.47 -6.01 -2.18
CA ASN A 66 21.54 -6.08 -3.63
C ASN A 66 21.50 -7.53 -4.13
N SER A 67 22.14 -8.47 -3.42
CA SER A 67 22.04 -9.91 -3.72
C SER A 67 20.62 -10.47 -3.51
N LEU A 68 19.83 -9.84 -2.63
CA LEU A 68 18.43 -10.17 -2.39
C LEU A 68 17.44 -9.43 -3.31
N GLY A 69 17.91 -8.58 -4.24
CA GLY A 69 17.05 -7.83 -5.16
C GLY A 69 16.22 -6.71 -4.51
N LEU A 70 16.61 -6.24 -3.32
CA LEU A 70 15.88 -5.26 -2.51
C LEU A 70 16.40 -3.81 -2.69
N SER A 71 16.98 -3.48 -3.84
CA SER A 71 17.64 -2.19 -4.07
C SER A 71 16.71 -0.97 -3.94
N GLY A 72 15.39 -1.15 -4.14
CA GLY A 72 14.38 -0.10 -3.93
C GLY A 72 14.16 0.31 -2.46
N PHE A 73 14.58 -0.52 -1.50
CA PHE A 73 14.37 -0.29 -0.06
C PHE A 73 15.24 0.85 0.49
N TRP A 74 16.37 1.16 -0.18
CA TRP A 74 17.24 2.29 0.17
C TRP A 74 16.57 3.65 0.00
N SER A 75 15.68 3.82 -0.98
CA SER A 75 14.93 5.06 -1.15
C SER A 75 13.98 5.30 0.03
N TYR A 76 13.33 4.25 0.54
CA TYR A 76 12.39 4.36 1.66
C TYR A 76 13.11 4.63 2.99
N SER A 77 14.19 3.92 3.30
CA SER A 77 14.97 4.13 4.53
C SER A 77 15.72 5.47 4.54
N ARG A 78 16.20 5.96 3.38
CA ARG A 78 16.88 7.26 3.27
C ARG A 78 15.92 8.45 3.40
N ILE A 79 14.68 8.32 2.92
CA ILE A 79 13.61 9.30 3.18
C ILE A 79 13.31 9.35 4.68
N ARG A 80 13.12 8.19 5.34
CA ARG A 80 12.82 8.11 6.77
C ARG A 80 13.91 8.69 7.68
N THR A 81 15.20 8.50 7.33
CA THR A 81 16.32 9.05 8.10
C THR A 81 16.53 10.54 7.87
N ARG A 82 16.37 11.05 6.64
CA ARG A 82 16.42 12.50 6.36
C ARG A 82 15.27 13.26 7.02
N SER A 83 14.08 12.68 7.08
CA SER A 83 12.93 13.29 7.77
C SER A 83 13.18 13.43 9.27
N ARG A 84 13.88 12.50 9.92
CA ARG A 84 14.17 12.58 11.36
C ARG A 84 15.11 13.73 11.71
N THR A 85 16.19 13.90 10.96
CA THR A 85 17.19 14.98 11.21
C THR A 85 16.65 16.38 10.88
N ALA A 86 15.63 16.48 10.03
CA ALA A 86 15.00 17.76 9.69
C ALA A 86 14.00 18.25 10.76
N LEU A 87 13.62 17.39 11.71
CA LEU A 87 12.61 17.70 12.73
C LEU A 87 13.23 18.23 14.05
N ASP A 88 14.55 18.27 14.20
CA ASP A 88 15.19 18.60 15.48
C ASP A 88 14.98 20.04 15.96
N GLY A 89 14.45 20.94 15.11
CA GLY A 89 14.07 22.32 15.49
C GLY A 89 12.57 22.57 15.71
N ILE A 90 11.71 21.56 15.54
CA ILE A 90 10.25 21.71 15.61
C ILE A 90 9.77 21.41 17.04
N GLY A 91 8.87 22.25 17.55
CA GLY A 91 8.29 22.12 18.89
C GLY A 91 7.64 20.75 19.12
N THR A 92 7.63 20.27 20.37
CA THR A 92 7.15 18.92 20.71
C THR A 92 5.71 18.67 20.28
N ALA A 93 4.84 19.69 20.35
CA ALA A 93 3.44 19.60 19.92
C ALA A 93 3.30 19.39 18.38
N ASP A 94 4.11 20.07 17.59
CA ASP A 94 4.10 19.93 16.12
C ASP A 94 4.66 18.57 15.68
N LYS A 95 5.60 17.99 16.44
CA LYS A 95 6.13 16.65 16.19
C LYS A 95 5.06 15.57 16.39
N GLU A 96 4.20 15.73 17.40
CA GLU A 96 3.09 14.80 17.65
C GLU A 96 2.05 14.88 16.52
N LEU A 97 1.66 16.09 16.11
CA LEU A 97 0.74 16.29 14.99
C LEU A 97 1.28 15.71 13.67
N ILE A 98 2.57 15.91 13.39
CA ILE A 98 3.22 15.36 12.18
C ILE A 98 3.25 13.83 12.21
N ASN A 99 3.52 13.22 13.37
CA ASN A 99 3.51 11.76 13.51
C ASN A 99 2.10 11.18 13.33
N ASP A 100 1.08 11.85 13.86
CA ASP A 100 -0.32 11.45 13.73
C ASP A 100 -0.82 11.53 12.28
N MET A 101 -0.28 12.45 11.47
CA MET A 101 -0.63 12.57 10.05
C MET A 101 0.18 11.63 9.14
N ILE A 102 1.44 11.37 9.46
CA ILE A 102 2.34 10.54 8.63
C ILE A 102 1.87 9.08 8.58
N VAL A 103 1.38 8.53 9.69
CA VAL A 103 0.99 7.11 9.76
C VAL A 103 -0.22 6.80 8.85
N PRO A 104 -1.33 7.55 8.89
CA PRO A 104 -2.45 7.37 7.96
C PRO A 104 -2.07 7.62 6.50
N LEU A 105 -1.22 8.62 6.21
CA LEU A 105 -0.76 8.90 4.84
C LEU A 105 0.06 7.74 4.27
N LEU A 106 1.00 7.19 5.04
CA LEU A 106 1.80 6.03 4.63
C LEU A 106 0.93 4.78 4.47
N HIS A 107 -0.10 4.61 5.29
CA HIS A 107 -1.06 3.52 5.15
C HIS A 107 -1.87 3.65 3.84
N GLN A 108 -2.45 4.83 3.56
CA GLN A 108 -3.17 5.08 2.31
C GLN A 108 -2.28 4.92 1.08
N TRP A 109 -1.03 5.39 1.17
CA TRP A 109 -0.04 5.22 0.11
C TRP A 109 0.29 3.74 -0.17
N THR A 110 0.47 2.94 0.88
CA THR A 110 0.72 1.50 0.76
C THR A 110 -0.48 0.78 0.14
N LYS A 111 -1.70 1.12 0.57
CA LYS A 111 -2.95 0.59 0.03
C LYS A 111 -3.13 0.93 -1.46
N ALA A 112 -2.84 2.16 -1.85
CA ALA A 112 -2.87 2.59 -3.25
C ALA A 112 -1.84 1.84 -4.11
N ASN A 113 -0.62 1.64 -3.59
CA ASN A 113 0.43 0.90 -4.30
C ASN A 113 0.15 -0.60 -4.43
N ALA A 114 -0.54 -1.21 -3.45
CA ALA A 114 -0.93 -2.62 -3.52
C ALA A 114 -1.95 -2.90 -4.64
N LEU A 115 -2.77 -1.91 -4.99
CA LEU A 115 -3.72 -1.97 -6.10
C LEU A 115 -3.05 -1.70 -7.46
N PHE A 116 -1.88 -1.08 -7.46
CA PHE A 116 -1.10 -0.82 -8.66
C PHE A 116 -0.45 -2.13 -9.14
N LYS A 117 -1.12 -2.83 -10.06
CA LYS A 117 -0.46 -3.89 -10.84
C LYS A 117 0.52 -3.19 -11.78
N PRO A 118 1.85 -3.37 -11.62
CA PRO A 118 2.79 -2.78 -12.56
C PRO A 118 2.42 -3.29 -13.96
N PRO A 119 2.44 -2.41 -14.98
CA PRO A 119 2.18 -2.85 -16.34
C PRO A 119 3.15 -3.99 -16.66
N VAL A 120 2.62 -5.09 -17.19
CA VAL A 120 3.47 -6.20 -17.65
C VAL A 120 4.21 -5.70 -18.88
N ILE A 121 5.43 -5.20 -18.68
CA ILE A 121 6.31 -4.80 -19.77
C ILE A 121 6.77 -6.11 -20.43
N ASN A 122 6.11 -6.48 -21.52
CA ASN A 122 6.59 -7.56 -22.37
C ASN A 122 7.94 -7.12 -22.96
N GLN A 123 9.02 -7.76 -22.50
CA GLN A 123 10.35 -7.50 -23.05
C GLN A 123 10.36 -7.83 -24.54
N CYS A 124 11.11 -7.06 -25.35
CA CYS A 124 11.22 -7.26 -26.80
C CYS A 124 11.50 -8.73 -27.16
N ARG A 125 12.38 -9.40 -26.40
CA ARG A 125 12.72 -10.81 -26.58
C ARG A 125 11.51 -11.75 -26.51
N THR A 126 10.55 -11.48 -25.62
CA THR A 126 9.32 -12.30 -25.49
C THR A 126 8.37 -12.08 -26.67
N ILE A 127 8.32 -10.85 -27.20
CA ILE A 127 7.50 -10.49 -28.36
C ILE A 127 8.08 -11.11 -29.63
N GLU A 128 9.39 -10.98 -29.85
CA GLU A 128 10.12 -11.60 -30.97
C GLU A 128 9.91 -13.11 -31.00
N LEU A 129 10.06 -13.79 -29.86
CA LEU A 129 9.93 -15.25 -29.81
C LEU A 129 8.49 -15.73 -30.13
N LYS A 130 7.47 -14.93 -29.79
CA LYS A 130 6.08 -15.21 -30.18
C LYS A 130 5.84 -14.95 -31.66
N LEU A 131 6.35 -13.84 -32.19
CA LEU A 131 6.26 -13.49 -33.61
C LEU A 131 6.91 -14.57 -34.48
N THR A 132 8.13 -15.00 -34.13
CA THR A 132 8.84 -16.05 -34.86
C THR A 132 8.05 -17.36 -34.89
N LYS A 133 7.46 -17.77 -33.77
CA LYS A 133 6.62 -18.99 -33.71
C LYS A 133 5.37 -18.87 -34.58
N LEU A 134 4.67 -17.73 -34.52
CA LEU A 134 3.48 -17.50 -35.33
C LEU A 134 3.83 -17.44 -36.82
N TRP A 135 4.96 -16.84 -37.17
CA TRP A 135 5.46 -16.77 -38.53
C TRP A 135 5.76 -18.16 -39.11
N HIS A 136 6.50 -18.99 -38.38
CA HIS A 136 6.77 -20.37 -38.81
C HIS A 136 5.48 -21.16 -39.04
N LYS A 137 4.51 -21.03 -38.12
CA LYS A 137 3.21 -21.68 -38.27
C LYS A 137 2.44 -21.19 -39.51
N ALA A 138 2.50 -19.89 -39.80
CA ALA A 138 1.88 -19.32 -40.99
C ALA A 138 2.55 -19.83 -42.28
N VAL A 139 3.89 -19.92 -42.29
CA VAL A 139 4.68 -20.47 -43.42
C VAL A 139 4.36 -21.95 -43.64
N GLU A 140 4.28 -22.76 -42.58
CA GLU A 140 3.89 -24.17 -42.69
C GLU A 140 2.47 -24.32 -43.25
N THR A 141 1.55 -23.46 -42.79
CA THR A 141 0.17 -23.43 -43.28
C THR A 141 0.10 -23.05 -44.77
N SER A 142 0.89 -22.06 -45.20
CA SER A 142 0.89 -21.60 -46.60
C SER A 142 1.54 -22.59 -47.56
N LEU A 143 2.55 -23.34 -47.10
CA LEU A 143 3.17 -24.43 -47.85
C LEU A 143 2.29 -25.69 -47.94
N GLY A 144 1.09 -25.67 -47.37
CA GLY A 144 0.20 -26.83 -47.35
C GLY A 144 0.72 -27.97 -46.45
N LYS A 145 1.79 -27.73 -45.69
CA LYS A 145 2.22 -28.57 -44.57
C LYS A 145 1.27 -28.31 -43.40
N ARG A 146 0.03 -28.76 -43.56
CA ARG A 146 -0.74 -29.11 -42.37
C ARG A 146 0.03 -30.26 -41.69
N GLU A 147 0.05 -30.29 -40.36
CA GLU A 147 0.41 -31.47 -39.57
C GLU A 147 -0.60 -32.60 -39.88
N ASN A 148 -0.52 -33.12 -41.10
CA ASN A 148 -1.45 -34.05 -41.68
C ASN A 148 -0.80 -35.43 -41.65
N ASN A 149 -0.87 -36.06 -40.47
CA ASN A 149 -0.92 -37.52 -40.38
C ASN A 149 -2.23 -38.09 -40.97
N SER A 150 -2.98 -37.33 -41.78
CA SER A 150 -4.37 -37.64 -42.15
C SER A 150 -4.55 -38.40 -43.45
N HIS A 151 -3.50 -38.59 -44.27
CA HIS A 151 -3.58 -39.42 -45.48
C HIS A 151 -2.29 -40.20 -45.74
N ILE A 152 -2.41 -41.52 -45.84
CA ILE A 152 -1.38 -42.39 -46.43
C ILE A 152 -1.27 -42.02 -47.91
N ASP A 153 -0.05 -41.94 -48.45
CA ASP A 153 0.23 -41.69 -49.87
C ASP A 153 -0.34 -42.82 -50.73
N CYS A 154 -1.65 -42.76 -51.01
CA CYS A 154 -2.30 -43.55 -52.03
C CYS A 154 -2.54 -42.70 -53.28
N GLY A 155 -2.38 -43.32 -54.45
CA GLY A 155 -2.61 -42.70 -55.76
C GLY A 155 -4.08 -42.43 -56.09
N CYS A 156 -5.01 -42.61 -55.13
CA CYS A 156 -6.42 -42.38 -55.36
C CYS A 156 -6.71 -40.89 -55.58
N PRO A 157 -7.65 -40.53 -56.48
CA PRO A 157 -8.10 -39.15 -56.64
C PRO A 157 -8.71 -38.61 -55.34
N ARG A 158 -8.55 -37.30 -55.07
CA ARG A 158 -8.91 -36.67 -53.77
C ARG A 158 -10.32 -36.99 -53.28
N GLY A 159 -11.31 -37.05 -54.17
CA GLY A 159 -12.69 -37.38 -53.81
C GLY A 159 -12.93 -38.83 -53.36
N LYS A 160 -11.93 -39.70 -53.50
CA LYS A 160 -11.98 -41.12 -53.09
C LYS A 160 -10.96 -41.47 -51.99
N LYS A 161 -10.27 -40.48 -51.42
CA LYS A 161 -9.30 -40.72 -50.35
C LYS A 161 -10.05 -40.92 -49.03
N ILE A 162 -9.87 -42.09 -48.43
CA ILE A 162 -10.38 -42.40 -47.09
C ILE A 162 -9.51 -41.63 -46.07
N PRO A 163 -10.09 -40.87 -45.13
CA PRO A 163 -9.36 -40.28 -44.02
C PRO A 163 -8.60 -41.35 -43.21
N VAL A 164 -7.38 -41.05 -42.73
CA VAL A 164 -6.56 -42.02 -41.97
C VAL A 164 -7.30 -42.59 -40.76
N LEU A 165 -8.07 -41.77 -40.04
CA LEU A 165 -8.88 -42.23 -38.90
C LEU A 165 -9.89 -43.32 -39.30
N GLU A 166 -10.51 -43.19 -40.46
CA GLU A 166 -11.48 -44.16 -40.97
C GLU A 166 -10.77 -45.43 -41.49
N LEU A 167 -9.57 -45.28 -42.04
CA LEU A 167 -8.74 -46.41 -42.47
C LEU A 167 -8.20 -47.23 -41.27
N GLU A 168 -7.80 -46.56 -40.19
CA GLU A 168 -7.46 -47.17 -38.90
C GLU A 168 -8.67 -47.87 -38.28
N PHE A 169 -9.85 -47.24 -38.34
CA PHE A 169 -11.10 -47.86 -37.89
C PHE A 169 -11.43 -49.13 -38.68
N ILE A 170 -11.36 -49.10 -40.01
CA ILE A 170 -11.62 -50.27 -40.86
C ILE A 170 -10.61 -51.39 -40.57
N LYS A 171 -9.32 -51.05 -40.39
CA LYS A 171 -8.30 -52.01 -39.96
C LYS A 171 -8.67 -52.63 -38.61
N ALA A 172 -9.00 -51.80 -37.61
CA ALA A 172 -9.37 -52.26 -36.27
C ALA A 172 -10.62 -53.15 -36.28
N GLN A 173 -11.62 -52.87 -37.12
CA GLN A 173 -12.81 -53.72 -37.26
C GLN A 173 -12.50 -55.06 -37.92
N ARG A 174 -11.63 -55.09 -38.94
CA ARG A 174 -11.24 -56.34 -39.62
C ARG A 174 -10.39 -57.27 -38.74
N THR A 175 -9.61 -56.72 -37.82
CA THR A 175 -8.75 -57.51 -36.92
C THR A 175 -9.51 -58.06 -35.68
N LYS A 176 -10.80 -57.72 -35.48
CA LYS A 176 -11.65 -58.21 -34.36
C LYS A 176 -12.10 -59.68 -34.52
N ALA A 177 -11.23 -60.58 -34.98
CA ALA A 177 -11.64 -61.96 -35.24
C ALA A 177 -12.16 -62.66 -33.97
N GLU A 178 -11.66 -62.37 -32.75
CA GLU A 178 -12.07 -63.13 -31.54
C GLU A 178 -12.10 -62.33 -30.20
N GLY A 179 -12.16 -60.99 -30.21
CA GLY A 179 -12.22 -60.21 -28.96
C GLY A 179 -12.63 -58.74 -29.10
N GLN A 180 -13.06 -58.10 -27.98
CA GLN A 180 -13.42 -56.68 -27.91
C GLN A 180 -12.29 -55.80 -28.47
N GLY A 181 -12.43 -55.34 -29.73
CA GLY A 181 -11.44 -54.44 -30.31
C GLY A 181 -11.55 -53.03 -29.74
N SER A 182 -10.41 -52.35 -29.68
CA SER A 182 -10.21 -51.03 -29.06
C SER A 182 -11.11 -49.90 -29.57
N MET A 183 -11.75 -50.07 -30.74
CA MET A 183 -12.66 -49.09 -31.35
C MET A 183 -14.09 -49.65 -31.44
N GLN A 184 -14.67 -50.10 -30.34
CA GLN A 184 -16.08 -50.49 -30.28
C GLN A 184 -16.93 -49.23 -30.05
N MET A 185 -17.92 -48.98 -30.92
CA MET A 185 -18.91 -47.94 -30.64
C MET A 185 -19.63 -48.30 -29.33
N GLY A 186 -19.48 -47.47 -28.31
CA GLY A 186 -20.00 -47.71 -26.95
C GLY A 186 -18.94 -48.09 -25.92
N SER A 187 -17.69 -48.36 -26.29
CA SER A 187 -16.61 -48.42 -25.30
C SER A 187 -16.25 -47.01 -24.85
N ILE A 188 -16.14 -46.82 -23.54
CA ILE A 188 -15.64 -45.57 -22.94
C ILE A 188 -14.28 -45.26 -23.55
N ASP A 189 -14.16 -44.12 -24.23
CA ASP A 189 -12.88 -43.63 -24.74
C ASP A 189 -11.97 -43.36 -23.53
N TYR A 190 -11.11 -44.33 -23.23
CA TYR A 190 -10.23 -44.29 -22.07
C TYR A 190 -9.30 -43.08 -22.12
N SER A 191 -8.87 -42.68 -23.33
CA SER A 191 -7.96 -41.56 -23.51
C SER A 191 -8.64 -40.24 -23.21
N GLU A 192 -9.87 -40.07 -23.69
CA GLU A 192 -10.67 -38.87 -23.46
C GLU A 192 -11.16 -38.81 -22.01
N THR A 193 -11.59 -39.95 -21.45
CA THR A 193 -11.98 -40.05 -20.03
C THR A 193 -10.81 -39.68 -19.11
N LYS A 194 -9.60 -40.16 -19.41
CA LYS A 194 -8.39 -39.80 -18.65
C LYS A 194 -8.08 -38.30 -18.75
N LYS A 195 -8.25 -37.69 -19.93
CA LYS A 195 -8.12 -36.23 -20.11
C LYS A 195 -9.18 -35.46 -19.33
N GLN A 196 -10.43 -35.92 -19.35
CA GLN A 196 -11.53 -35.29 -18.61
C GLN A 196 -11.29 -35.35 -17.10
N ILE A 197 -10.86 -36.49 -16.56
CA ILE A 197 -10.47 -36.64 -15.15
C ILE A 197 -9.30 -35.72 -14.80
N ALA A 198 -8.26 -35.65 -15.63
CA ALA A 198 -7.11 -34.76 -15.40
C ALA A 198 -7.52 -33.28 -15.40
N ASN A 199 -8.39 -32.88 -16.34
CA ASN A 199 -8.91 -31.52 -16.42
C ASN A 199 -9.82 -31.17 -15.23
N ALA A 200 -10.65 -32.11 -14.77
CA ALA A 200 -11.46 -31.96 -13.57
C ALA A 200 -10.59 -31.74 -12.33
N LYS A 201 -9.58 -32.59 -12.13
CA LYS A 201 -8.58 -32.44 -11.04
C LYS A 201 -7.86 -31.09 -11.10
N LYS A 202 -7.47 -30.63 -12.29
CA LYS A 202 -6.81 -29.33 -12.47
C LYS A 202 -7.74 -28.17 -12.11
N ARG A 203 -9.02 -28.23 -12.50
CA ARG A 203 -10.03 -27.22 -12.16
C ARG A 203 -10.27 -27.15 -10.65
N GLU A 204 -10.35 -28.31 -9.99
CA GLU A 204 -10.49 -28.40 -8.54
C GLU A 204 -9.29 -27.77 -7.81
N GLN A 205 -8.06 -28.11 -8.21
CA GLN A 205 -6.85 -27.49 -7.65
C GLN A 205 -6.80 -25.96 -7.84
N ILE A 206 -7.32 -25.44 -8.95
CA ILE A 206 -7.40 -23.98 -9.17
C ILE A 206 -8.39 -23.36 -8.17
N ARG A 207 -9.58 -23.94 -8.00
CA ARG A 207 -10.58 -23.46 -7.04
C ARG A 207 -10.05 -23.47 -5.61
N GLU A 208 -9.34 -24.53 -5.20
CA GLU A 208 -8.73 -24.59 -3.87
C GLU A 208 -7.68 -23.49 -3.66
N ARG A 209 -6.87 -23.17 -4.67
CA ARG A 209 -5.89 -22.08 -4.60
C ARG A 209 -6.56 -20.72 -4.50
N GLU A 210 -7.66 -20.51 -5.21
CA GLU A 210 -8.44 -19.27 -5.14
C GLU A 210 -9.12 -19.11 -3.77
N GLN A 211 -9.72 -20.17 -3.22
CA GLN A 211 -10.28 -20.17 -1.88
C GLN A 211 -9.21 -19.89 -0.81
N LYS A 212 -8.03 -20.52 -0.90
CA LYS A 212 -6.91 -20.23 0.01
C LYS A 212 -6.43 -18.79 -0.07
N LYS A 213 -6.43 -18.17 -1.26
CA LYS A 213 -6.10 -16.75 -1.41
C LYS A 213 -7.16 -15.86 -0.77
N LYS A 214 -8.44 -16.19 -0.96
CA LYS A 214 -9.57 -15.45 -0.38
C LYS A 214 -9.55 -15.49 1.15
N MET A 215 -9.38 -16.68 1.75
CA MET A 215 -9.25 -16.81 3.20
C MET A 215 -8.06 -16.02 3.76
N LYS A 216 -6.90 -16.06 3.08
CA LYS A 216 -5.72 -15.27 3.49
C LYS A 216 -5.95 -13.76 3.38
N SER A 217 -6.67 -13.29 2.37
CA SER A 217 -7.00 -11.86 2.26
C SER A 217 -8.02 -11.42 3.31
N GLU A 218 -9.02 -12.26 3.62
CA GLU A 218 -10.01 -11.97 4.67
C GLU A 218 -9.34 -11.95 6.05
N GLU A 219 -8.46 -12.92 6.33
CA GLU A 219 -7.67 -12.94 7.57
C GLU A 219 -6.75 -11.71 7.69
N ALA A 220 -6.16 -11.22 6.58
CA ALA A 220 -5.36 -10.01 6.59
C ALA A 220 -6.20 -8.76 6.89
N ILE A 221 -7.39 -8.65 6.29
CA ILE A 221 -8.33 -7.55 6.57
C ILE A 221 -8.76 -7.59 8.04
N GLN A 222 -9.09 -8.77 8.56
CA GLN A 222 -9.50 -8.92 9.96
C GLN A 222 -8.39 -8.52 10.93
N ARG A 223 -7.13 -8.92 10.67
CA ARG A 223 -5.99 -8.46 11.48
C ARG A 223 -5.77 -6.95 11.39
N GLU A 224 -6.01 -6.33 10.24
CA GLU A 224 -5.94 -4.87 10.09
C GLU A 224 -7.05 -4.16 10.86
N GLU A 225 -8.26 -4.72 10.87
CA GLU A 225 -9.40 -4.20 11.65
C GLU A 225 -9.14 -4.29 13.16
N GLU A 226 -8.58 -5.41 13.63
CA GLU A 226 -8.16 -5.59 15.04
C GLU A 226 -7.10 -4.54 15.43
N LEU A 227 -6.08 -4.34 14.59
CA LEU A 227 -5.06 -3.30 14.83
C LEU A 227 -5.66 -1.88 14.82
N CYS A 228 -6.65 -1.62 13.96
CA CYS A 228 -7.34 -0.34 13.95
C CYS A 228 -8.14 -0.12 15.24
N GLN A 229 -8.85 -1.15 15.73
CA GLN A 229 -9.60 -1.06 16.98
C GLN A 229 -8.71 -0.71 18.18
N ASP A 230 -7.52 -1.32 18.28
CA ASP A 230 -6.56 -1.00 19.33
C ASP A 230 -6.08 0.46 19.27
N VAL A 231 -5.87 0.97 18.05
CA VAL A 231 -5.49 2.38 17.84
C VAL A 231 -6.65 3.33 18.19
N TYR A 232 -7.89 3.01 17.82
CA TYR A 232 -9.06 3.81 18.21
C TYR A 232 -9.25 3.84 19.73
N HIS A 233 -9.04 2.72 20.42
CA HIS A 233 -9.09 2.68 21.88
C HIS A 233 -7.95 3.49 22.54
N PHE A 234 -6.78 3.59 21.88
CA PHE A 234 -5.69 4.45 22.34
C PHE A 234 -6.00 5.94 22.13
N PHE A 235 -6.63 6.30 21.00
CA PHE A 235 -7.05 7.69 20.73
C PHE A 235 -8.21 8.17 21.62
N ASP A 236 -9.09 7.29 22.08
CA ASP A 236 -10.18 7.65 22.99
C ASP A 236 -9.69 8.09 24.39
N ILE A 237 -8.45 7.78 24.76
CA ILE A 237 -7.84 8.23 26.03
C ILE A 237 -7.15 9.60 25.87
N GLY A 238 -6.82 10.01 24.64
CA GLY A 238 -6.10 11.26 24.35
C GLY A 238 -6.94 12.42 23.79
N ARG A 239 -8.19 12.18 23.37
CA ARG A 239 -9.02 13.17 22.66
C ARG A 239 -10.11 13.80 23.52
N LEU A 240 -9.70 14.49 24.58
CA LEU A 240 -10.47 15.63 25.06
C LEU A 240 -10.26 16.78 24.04
N PHE A 241 -11.34 17.23 23.37
CA PHE A 241 -11.45 18.49 22.60
C PHE A 241 -11.15 18.55 21.08
N VAL A 242 -11.49 17.53 20.27
CA VAL A 242 -11.81 17.80 18.85
C VAL A 242 -13.32 17.62 18.65
N SER A 243 -14.04 18.74 18.60
CA SER A 243 -15.49 18.75 18.37
C SER A 243 -15.79 18.23 16.96
N PHE A 244 -16.13 16.96 16.85
CA PHE A 244 -16.69 16.41 15.62
C PHE A 244 -18.09 17.00 15.43
N LYS A 245 -18.22 17.97 14.51
CA LYS A 245 -19.53 18.46 14.09
C LYS A 245 -20.30 17.32 13.44
N LYS A 246 -21.45 16.96 14.00
CA LYS A 246 -22.43 16.12 13.30
C LYS A 246 -22.93 16.92 12.09
N SER A 247 -22.72 16.41 10.88
CA SER A 247 -23.46 16.93 9.73
C SER A 247 -24.94 16.63 9.95
N SER A 248 -25.79 17.62 9.71
CA SER A 248 -27.24 17.42 9.75
C SER A 248 -27.62 16.31 8.77
N PRO A 249 -28.54 15.39 9.15
CA PRO A 249 -28.97 14.32 8.25
C PRO A 249 -29.61 14.92 6.99
N ILE A 250 -29.13 14.49 5.83
CA ILE A 250 -29.68 14.92 4.54
C ILE A 250 -31.03 14.23 4.31
N ASN A 251 -32.08 15.01 4.06
CA ASN A 251 -33.39 14.46 3.74
C ASN A 251 -33.43 14.03 2.26
N VAL A 252 -33.16 12.75 2.00
CA VAL A 252 -33.07 12.19 0.65
C VAL A 252 -34.40 12.27 -0.13
N ASN A 253 -35.54 12.44 0.58
CA ASN A 253 -36.87 12.54 -0.02
C ASN A 253 -37.29 13.99 -0.30
N ALA A 254 -36.41 14.98 -0.10
CA ALA A 254 -36.72 16.39 -0.33
C ALA A 254 -37.03 16.66 -1.80
N THR A 255 -38.17 17.31 -2.05
CA THR A 255 -38.54 17.76 -3.41
C THR A 255 -38.03 19.17 -3.70
N LYS A 256 -37.78 19.94 -2.65
CA LYS A 256 -37.22 21.30 -2.72
C LYS A 256 -35.89 21.38 -1.99
N LEU A 257 -34.98 22.22 -2.47
CA LEU A 257 -33.67 22.41 -1.85
C LEU A 257 -33.76 22.88 -0.39
N SER A 258 -34.79 23.66 -0.05
CA SER A 258 -35.08 24.10 1.33
C SER A 258 -35.46 22.97 2.28
N GLU A 259 -35.89 21.82 1.77
CA GLU A 259 -36.27 20.64 2.55
C GLU A 259 -35.12 19.62 2.66
N LEU A 260 -34.06 19.78 1.85
CA LEU A 260 -32.93 18.86 1.74
C LEU A 260 -32.05 18.89 3.00
N VAL A 261 -31.90 20.07 3.59
CA VAL A 261 -31.16 20.32 4.82
C VAL A 261 -32.05 21.17 5.72
N ASP A 262 -32.32 20.71 6.93
CA ASP A 262 -33.07 21.49 7.91
C ASP A 262 -32.19 22.61 8.46
N LEU A 263 -32.27 23.78 7.82
CA LEU A 263 -31.53 24.98 8.22
C LEU A 263 -32.05 25.58 9.54
N SER A 264 -33.17 25.08 10.07
CA SER A 264 -33.71 25.55 11.35
C SER A 264 -33.02 24.89 12.55
N LEU A 265 -32.41 23.72 12.37
CA LEU A 265 -31.92 22.90 13.47
C LEU A 265 -30.50 23.24 13.96
N GLU A 266 -29.65 23.85 13.13
CA GLU A 266 -28.32 24.30 13.57
C GLU A 266 -27.69 25.19 12.51
N VAL A 267 -27.38 26.45 12.85
CA VAL A 267 -26.58 27.32 11.99
C VAL A 267 -25.16 26.74 11.96
N LEU A 268 -24.85 25.95 10.94
CA LEU A 268 -23.52 25.42 10.73
C LEU A 268 -22.56 26.59 10.50
N GLU A 269 -21.79 26.92 11.53
CA GLU A 269 -20.72 27.91 11.40
C GLU A 269 -19.73 27.45 10.33
N PRO A 270 -19.34 28.34 9.39
CA PRO A 270 -18.33 28.08 8.39
C PRO A 270 -17.04 27.50 9.01
N PRO A 271 -16.31 26.63 8.31
CA PRO A 271 -15.00 26.13 8.78
C PRO A 271 -14.00 27.24 9.10
N LEU A 272 -14.19 28.43 8.51
CA LEU A 272 -13.36 29.59 8.78
C LEU A 272 -13.61 30.20 10.17
N THR A 273 -14.82 30.04 10.71
CA THR A 273 -15.22 30.58 12.02
C THR A 273 -15.21 29.53 13.12
N THR A 274 -15.04 28.25 12.79
CA THR A 274 -15.09 27.15 13.78
C THR A 274 -14.03 27.21 14.87
N SER A 275 -12.90 27.86 14.62
CA SER A 275 -11.85 28.05 15.62
C SER A 275 -12.03 29.33 16.44
N LEU A 276 -13.00 30.18 16.10
CA LEU A 276 -13.21 31.47 16.76
C LEU A 276 -14.16 31.30 17.94
N THR A 277 -13.81 31.94 19.04
CA THR A 277 -14.66 32.05 20.23
C THR A 277 -15.84 32.99 19.95
N SER A 278 -16.94 32.83 20.71
CA SER A 278 -18.11 33.70 20.54
C SER A 278 -17.81 35.20 20.77
N GLN A 279 -16.75 35.53 21.50
CA GLN A 279 -16.31 36.91 21.68
C GLN A 279 -15.58 37.44 20.45
N GLU A 280 -14.69 36.65 19.84
CA GLU A 280 -14.05 36.99 18.58
C GLU A 280 -15.09 37.17 17.46
N LEU A 281 -16.12 36.32 17.42
CA LEU A 281 -17.23 36.48 16.48
C LEU A 281 -17.99 37.80 16.67
N ARG A 282 -18.17 38.27 17.92
CA ARG A 282 -18.75 39.59 18.20
C ARG A 282 -17.84 40.72 17.72
N ASN A 283 -16.53 40.58 17.91
CA ASN A 283 -15.54 41.56 17.46
C ASN A 283 -15.48 41.68 15.92
N LEU A 284 -15.83 40.61 15.19
CA LEU A 284 -15.93 40.64 13.73
C LEU A 284 -17.00 41.62 13.21
N LYS A 285 -18.00 41.95 14.03
CA LYS A 285 -19.02 42.96 13.68
C LYS A 285 -18.43 44.37 13.61
N GLU A 286 -17.46 44.66 14.48
CA GLU A 286 -16.80 45.96 14.57
C GLU A 286 -15.58 46.03 13.65
N THR A 287 -14.87 44.91 13.50
CA THR A 287 -13.64 44.81 12.71
C THR A 287 -13.72 43.59 11.80
N PRO A 288 -14.03 43.75 10.50
CA PRO A 288 -14.16 42.61 9.60
C PRO A 288 -12.85 41.83 9.51
N MET A 289 -12.95 40.50 9.56
CA MET A 289 -11.80 39.60 9.48
C MET A 289 -11.03 39.82 8.17
N GLN A 290 -9.71 40.03 8.27
CA GLN A 290 -8.86 40.02 7.08
C GLN A 290 -8.59 38.58 6.68
N VAL A 291 -9.31 38.10 5.68
CA VAL A 291 -9.09 36.79 5.11
C VAL A 291 -7.83 36.86 4.22
N PRO A 292 -6.84 35.96 4.37
CA PRO A 292 -5.71 35.87 3.45
C PRO A 292 -6.20 35.83 2.00
N LYS A 293 -5.40 36.26 1.03
CA LYS A 293 -5.77 36.04 -0.38
C LYS A 293 -5.57 34.56 -0.72
N TRP A 294 -6.56 33.73 -0.40
CA TRP A 294 -6.55 32.31 -0.78
C TRP A 294 -6.56 32.24 -2.31
N PRO A 295 -5.69 31.44 -2.94
CA PRO A 295 -5.69 31.33 -4.39
C PRO A 295 -6.94 30.56 -4.84
N SER A 296 -8.01 31.30 -5.14
CA SER A 296 -9.30 30.77 -5.59
C SER A 296 -9.24 30.16 -7.00
N HIS A 297 -8.14 30.41 -7.73
CA HIS A 297 -7.91 30.02 -9.13
C HIS A 297 -6.66 29.15 -9.27
N THR A 298 -6.40 28.27 -8.32
CA THR A 298 -5.38 27.24 -8.58
C THR A 298 -5.91 26.30 -9.68
N GLN A 299 -5.02 25.88 -10.58
CA GLN A 299 -5.38 24.90 -11.63
C GLN A 299 -6.02 23.63 -11.05
N SER A 300 -5.68 23.25 -9.81
CA SER A 300 -6.29 22.12 -9.12
C SER A 300 -7.77 22.34 -8.83
N VAL A 301 -8.15 23.52 -8.33
CA VAL A 301 -9.56 23.89 -8.10
C VAL A 301 -10.33 23.91 -9.42
N GLU A 302 -9.77 24.50 -10.47
CA GLU A 302 -10.40 24.52 -11.80
C GLU A 302 -10.60 23.11 -12.38
N ARG A 303 -9.60 22.23 -12.26
CA ARG A 303 -9.72 20.82 -12.66
C ARG A 303 -10.77 20.08 -11.84
N CYS A 304 -10.84 20.33 -10.53
CA CYS A 304 -11.80 19.69 -9.65
C CYS A 304 -13.23 20.12 -10.00
N VAL A 305 -13.47 21.43 -10.16
CA VAL A 305 -14.77 21.98 -10.60
C VAL A 305 -15.17 21.39 -11.95
N LYS A 306 -14.24 21.29 -12.90
CA LYS A 306 -14.48 20.66 -14.21
C LYS A 306 -14.90 19.19 -14.08
N MET A 307 -14.14 18.37 -13.34
CA MET A 307 -14.47 16.96 -13.14
C MET A 307 -15.82 16.76 -12.46
N VAL A 308 -16.14 17.55 -11.43
CA VAL A 308 -17.43 17.48 -10.74
C VAL A 308 -18.57 17.88 -11.69
N THR A 309 -18.37 18.90 -12.52
CA THR A 309 -19.35 19.34 -13.51
C THR A 309 -19.59 18.28 -14.58
N GLU A 310 -18.53 17.67 -15.12
CA GLU A 310 -18.62 16.56 -16.08
C GLU A 310 -19.35 15.36 -15.46
N ALA A 311 -18.96 14.95 -14.26
CA ALA A 311 -19.61 13.86 -13.53
C ALA A 311 -21.10 14.12 -13.25
N ALA A 312 -21.45 15.34 -12.83
CA ALA A 312 -22.84 15.73 -12.63
C ALA A 312 -23.65 15.71 -13.94
N GLY A 313 -23.00 16.00 -15.08
CA GLY A 313 -23.58 15.85 -16.42
C GLY A 313 -23.92 14.40 -16.77
N TYR A 314 -23.14 13.42 -16.30
CA TYR A 314 -23.42 11.99 -16.53
C TYR A 314 -24.53 11.42 -15.62
N VAL A 315 -24.69 11.95 -14.41
CA VAL A 315 -25.65 11.41 -13.42
C VAL A 315 -27.09 11.87 -13.69
N TYR A 316 -27.28 12.98 -14.40
CA TYR A 316 -28.61 13.48 -14.78
C TYR A 316 -28.84 13.29 -16.28
N SER A 317 -29.67 12.31 -16.65
CA SER A 317 -30.14 12.17 -18.04
C SER A 317 -30.93 13.41 -18.46
N HIS A 318 -30.68 13.88 -19.69
CA HIS A 318 -31.30 15.07 -20.27
C HIS A 318 -32.84 15.00 -20.24
N GLU A 319 -33.40 13.80 -20.35
CA GLU A 319 -34.83 13.47 -20.38
C GLU A 319 -35.60 13.83 -19.11
N ARG A 320 -34.94 14.13 -17.98
CA ARG A 320 -35.59 14.54 -16.73
C ARG A 320 -35.48 16.04 -16.42
N ARG A 321 -34.92 16.85 -17.34
CA ARG A 321 -34.80 18.32 -17.18
C ARG A 321 -35.94 19.10 -17.83
N GLU A 322 -36.67 18.49 -18.77
CA GLU A 322 -37.91 19.04 -19.35
C GLU A 322 -39.13 18.58 -18.54
#